data_AF-A0A938GNT7-F1
#
_entry.id   AF-A0A938GNT7-F1
#
_cell.length_a   1.000
_cell.length_b   1.000
_cell.length_c   1.000
_cell.angle_alpha   90.00
_cell.angle_beta   90.00
_cell.angle_gamma   90.00
#
_symmetry.space_group_name_H-M   'P 1'
#
loop_
_entity.id
_entity.type
_entity.pdbx_description
1 polymer ?
#
loop_
_entity_poly.entity_id
_entity_poly.type
_entity_poly.pdbx_seq_one_letter_code
_entity_poly.pdbx_strand_id
1 'polypeptide(L)'
;MDVEFPDSIVETWQDPNSYLFVNNNPLYWIDFLGLALSDSQIANIIFNETRSLSGGDLDRCRCNLAHAIKNGDKQEDEGKIKKRPKTAPATAKVPDGEKGAYQSCVDAVKKCNDEKKKGTDPTKGGIHFNLRGNSGRGPFQGHPLTSQCGPFNNSYKKGGLPPTGVYVNTYE
;
A
#
# COMPACT_ATOMS: atom_id res chain seq x y z
N MET A 1 -38.21 -48.16 -25.51
CA MET A 1 -38.45 -47.90 -24.06
C MET A 1 -37.93 -46.50 -23.88
N ASP A 2 -38.78 -45.59 -24.31
CA ASP A 2 -38.46 -44.19 -24.59
C ASP A 2 -39.16 -43.41 -23.50
N VAL A 3 -38.36 -42.79 -22.63
CA VAL A 3 -38.88 -42.00 -21.53
C VAL A 3 -38.70 -40.53 -21.92
N GLU A 4 -39.79 -39.96 -22.44
CA GLU A 4 -39.99 -38.51 -22.45
C GLU A 4 -40.06 -37.99 -21.01
N PHE A 5 -39.43 -36.83 -20.76
CA PHE A 5 -39.81 -35.98 -19.62
C PHE A 5 -40.06 -34.55 -20.11
N PRO A 6 -41.13 -33.91 -19.62
CA PRO A 6 -41.72 -32.69 -20.18
C PRO A 6 -40.99 -31.41 -19.77
N ASP A 7 -41.16 -30.38 -20.61
CA ASP A 7 -40.88 -28.99 -20.30
C ASP A 7 -41.82 -28.43 -19.22
N SER A 8 -41.24 -27.56 -18.39
CA SER A 8 -41.84 -26.56 -17.49
C SER A 8 -42.35 -27.02 -16.11
N ILE A 9 -41.72 -26.51 -15.02
CA ILE A 9 -42.29 -25.53 -14.07
C ILE A 9 -41.15 -24.64 -13.47
N VAL A 10 -41.38 -23.33 -13.62
CA VAL A 10 -40.91 -22.10 -12.95
C VAL A 10 -40.36 -22.23 -11.51
N GLU A 11 -39.24 -21.56 -11.17
CA GLU A 11 -39.14 -20.34 -10.31
C GLU A 11 -37.68 -20.09 -9.83
N THR A 12 -37.44 -18.94 -9.21
CA THR A 12 -36.26 -18.07 -9.37
C THR A 12 -35.23 -18.01 -8.21
N TRP A 13 -34.01 -17.54 -8.56
CA TRP A 13 -32.94 -16.84 -7.80
C TRP A 13 -31.84 -17.61 -7.02
N GLN A 14 -30.59 -17.09 -7.22
CA GLN A 14 -29.29 -17.26 -6.49
C GLN A 14 -28.50 -18.56 -6.73
N ASP A 15 -27.20 -18.61 -7.03
CA ASP A 15 -26.05 -17.69 -7.21
C ASP A 15 -24.96 -18.44 -8.03
N PRO A 16 -23.95 -17.77 -8.64
CA PRO A 16 -23.00 -18.42 -9.56
C PRO A 16 -21.87 -19.22 -8.88
N ASN A 17 -21.52 -20.32 -9.54
CA ASN A 17 -20.51 -21.33 -9.19
C ASN A 17 -19.16 -20.80 -8.67
N SER A 18 -18.76 -21.38 -7.54
CA SER A 18 -17.42 -21.50 -6.96
C SER A 18 -16.58 -22.58 -7.68
N TYR A 19 -15.30 -22.74 -7.27
CA TYR A 19 -14.20 -23.62 -7.77
C TYR A 19 -13.18 -22.86 -8.65
N LEU A 20 -12.06 -22.35 -8.13
CA LEU A 20 -10.92 -23.00 -7.44
C LEU A 20 -10.23 -24.08 -8.29
N PHE A 21 -9.08 -23.75 -8.88
CA PHE A 21 -8.00 -24.70 -9.13
C PHE A 21 -6.67 -24.06 -8.69
N VAL A 22 -6.13 -24.63 -7.61
CA VAL A 22 -4.80 -24.40 -7.05
C VAL A 22 -3.95 -25.60 -7.45
N ASN A 23 -2.71 -25.39 -7.89
CA ASN A 23 -1.73 -26.48 -7.99
C ASN A 23 -0.34 -26.01 -7.51
N ASN A 24 0.19 -26.71 -6.50
CA ASN A 24 1.49 -26.57 -5.78
C ASN A 24 1.64 -25.56 -4.60
N ASN A 25 0.74 -25.72 -3.62
CA ASN A 25 0.74 -25.28 -2.19
C ASN A 25 2.10 -25.41 -1.42
N PRO A 26 2.32 -24.74 -0.24
CA PRO A 26 1.30 -24.45 0.77
C PRO A 26 1.16 -23.01 1.31
N LEU A 27 -0.10 -22.55 1.32
CA LEU A 27 -0.81 -21.95 2.47
C LEU A 27 -0.31 -20.64 3.08
N TYR A 28 -0.84 -19.51 2.58
CA TYR A 28 -1.37 -18.41 3.43
C TYR A 28 -2.50 -17.70 2.67
N TRP A 29 -3.65 -18.37 2.57
CA TRP A 29 -4.92 -17.74 2.26
C TRP A 29 -5.98 -18.32 3.18
N ILE A 30 -6.13 -17.67 4.34
CA ILE A 30 -7.42 -17.56 5.02
C ILE A 30 -7.50 -16.10 5.51
N ASP A 31 -8.03 -15.23 4.65
CA ASP A 31 -8.61 -13.95 5.06
C ASP A 31 -10.09 -14.19 5.36
N PHE A 32 -10.43 -14.28 6.65
CA PHE A 32 -11.82 -14.38 7.11
C PHE A 32 -12.20 -13.23 8.06
N LEU A 33 -11.29 -12.25 8.28
CA LEU A 33 -11.41 -11.17 9.27
C LEU A 33 -10.90 -9.79 8.80
N GLY A 34 -10.29 -9.66 7.61
CA GLY A 34 -9.81 -8.39 7.04
C GLY A 34 -8.41 -7.95 7.51
N LEU A 35 -7.39 -8.81 7.41
CA LEU A 35 -6.11 -8.70 8.15
C LEU A 35 -4.83 -8.75 7.28
N ALA A 36 -4.79 -8.16 6.08
CA ALA A 36 -3.53 -7.73 5.44
C ALA A 36 -3.83 -6.86 4.21
N LEU A 37 -3.10 -5.77 4.00
CA LEU A 37 -3.20 -5.00 2.77
C LEU A 37 -2.60 -5.75 1.59
N SER A 38 -3.35 -5.83 0.48
CA SER A 38 -2.82 -6.31 -0.78
C SER A 38 -1.77 -5.34 -1.36
N ASP A 39 -0.90 -5.85 -2.24
CA ASP A 39 0.11 -5.02 -2.91
C ASP A 39 -0.51 -3.84 -3.70
N SER A 40 -1.68 -4.04 -4.30
CA SER A 40 -2.40 -2.97 -5.00
C SER A 40 -2.97 -1.92 -4.06
N GLN A 41 -3.46 -2.34 -2.88
CA GLN A 41 -3.90 -1.40 -1.84
C GLN A 41 -2.73 -0.57 -1.31
N ILE A 42 -1.57 -1.17 -1.09
CA ILE A 42 -0.36 -0.45 -0.68
C ILE A 42 0.07 0.55 -1.76
N ALA A 43 0.08 0.13 -3.04
CA ALA A 43 0.38 1.04 -4.15
C ALA A 43 -0.61 2.21 -4.23
N ASN A 44 -1.90 1.97 -4.00
CA ASN A 44 -2.92 3.01 -3.96
C ASN A 44 -2.69 4.02 -2.83
N ILE A 45 -2.32 3.55 -1.63
CA ILE A 45 -1.97 4.42 -0.49
C ILE A 45 -0.77 5.29 -0.86
N ILE A 46 0.32 4.68 -1.34
CA ILE A 46 1.54 5.40 -1.74
C ILE A 46 1.25 6.43 -2.83
N PHE A 47 0.43 6.06 -3.82
CA PHE A 47 0.02 6.97 -4.88
C PHE A 47 -0.75 8.16 -4.32
N ASN A 48 -1.76 7.93 -3.48
CA ASN A 48 -2.54 9.02 -2.89
C ASN A 48 -1.69 9.96 -2.02
N GLU A 49 -0.68 9.44 -1.32
CA GLU A 49 0.23 10.23 -0.48
C GLU A 49 1.30 10.99 -1.30
N THR A 50 1.72 10.45 -2.45
CA THR A 50 2.91 10.94 -3.18
C THR A 50 2.64 11.43 -4.61
N ARG A 51 1.41 11.35 -5.11
CA ARG A 51 1.08 11.74 -6.50
C ARG A 51 1.41 13.18 -6.85
N SER A 52 1.46 14.08 -5.85
CA SER A 52 1.85 15.48 -6.08
C SER A 52 3.36 15.70 -6.06
N LEU A 53 4.14 14.71 -5.63
CA LEU A 53 5.59 14.82 -5.48
C LEU A 53 6.34 14.54 -6.78
N SER A 54 7.43 15.26 -7.01
CA SER A 54 8.33 15.06 -8.16
C SER A 54 9.77 15.47 -7.84
N GLY A 55 10.71 15.05 -8.70
CA GLY A 55 12.15 15.25 -8.50
C GLY A 55 12.74 14.29 -7.46
N GLY A 56 14.03 14.44 -7.17
CA GLY A 56 14.75 13.61 -6.20
C GLY A 56 14.70 12.11 -6.51
N ASP A 57 14.97 11.30 -5.48
CA ASP A 57 14.90 9.83 -5.55
C ASP A 57 13.53 9.33 -5.07
N LEU A 58 12.50 9.58 -5.89
CA LEU A 58 11.11 9.28 -5.55
C LEU A 58 10.84 7.76 -5.51
N ASP A 59 11.57 6.98 -6.30
CA ASP A 59 11.44 5.52 -6.31
C ASP A 59 11.91 4.92 -4.97
N ARG A 60 13.06 5.37 -4.45
CA ARG A 60 13.49 4.99 -3.10
C ARG A 60 12.49 5.44 -2.05
N CYS A 61 11.96 6.65 -2.16
CA CYS A 61 10.96 7.17 -1.25
C CYS A 61 9.69 6.30 -1.20
N ARG A 62 9.13 5.96 -2.36
CA ARG A 62 7.96 5.09 -2.48
C ARG A 62 8.25 3.69 -1.94
N CYS A 63 9.47 3.19 -2.13
CA CYS A 63 9.91 1.91 -1.56
C CYS A 63 9.97 1.96 -0.02
N ASN A 64 10.51 3.03 0.56
CA ASN A 64 10.51 3.22 2.02
C ASN A 64 9.08 3.29 2.58
N LEU A 65 8.15 3.97 1.90
CA LEU A 65 6.75 3.98 2.30
C LEU A 65 6.11 2.58 2.21
N ALA A 66 6.44 1.79 1.18
CA ALA A 66 5.98 0.41 1.07
C ALA A 66 6.46 -0.46 2.24
N HIS A 67 7.73 -0.32 2.66
CA HIS A 67 8.23 -0.99 3.86
C HIS A 67 7.46 -0.55 5.11
N ALA A 68 7.28 0.76 5.31
CA ALA A 68 6.60 1.28 6.48
C ALA A 68 5.14 0.79 6.60
N ILE A 69 4.39 0.82 5.49
CA ILE A 69 3.02 0.33 5.44
C ILE A 69 2.96 -1.17 5.76
N LYS A 70 3.81 -1.99 5.11
CA LYS A 70 3.83 -3.45 5.36
C LYS A 70 4.31 -3.79 6.77
N ASN A 71 5.20 -2.98 7.36
CA ASN A 71 5.66 -3.18 8.74
C ASN A 71 4.53 -2.89 9.73
N GLY A 72 3.79 -1.79 9.53
CA GLY A 72 2.61 -1.48 10.32
C GLY A 72 1.52 -2.54 10.20
N ASP A 73 1.28 -3.04 8.99
CA ASP A 73 0.28 -4.09 8.69
C ASP A 73 0.63 -5.38 9.44
N LYS A 74 1.87 -5.84 9.27
CA LYS A 74 2.40 -7.00 10.01
C LYS A 74 2.31 -6.83 11.52
N GLN A 75 2.62 -5.65 12.07
CA GLN A 75 2.53 -5.43 13.52
C GLN A 75 1.08 -5.43 14.04
N GLU A 76 0.12 -4.97 13.24
CA GLU A 76 -1.31 -5.05 13.57
C GLU A 76 -1.77 -6.51 13.56
N ASP A 77 -1.40 -7.28 12.55
CA ASP A 77 -1.75 -8.70 12.42
C ASP A 77 -1.12 -9.55 13.54
N GLU A 78 0.11 -9.22 13.95
CA GLU A 78 0.79 -9.84 15.09
C GLU A 78 0.27 -9.36 16.46
N GLY A 79 -0.70 -8.44 16.49
CA GLY A 79 -1.25 -7.88 17.72
C GLY A 79 -0.28 -7.00 18.52
N LYS A 80 0.84 -6.58 17.92
CA LYS A 80 1.85 -5.69 18.55
C LYS A 80 1.37 -4.26 18.65
N ILE A 81 0.52 -3.84 17.71
CA ILE A 81 -0.18 -2.55 17.77
C ILE A 81 -1.69 -2.81 17.69
N LYS A 82 -2.48 -1.96 18.37
CA LYS A 82 -3.94 -2.10 18.39
C LYS A 82 -4.59 -1.78 17.05
N LYS A 83 -4.00 -0.83 16.33
CA LYS A 83 -4.50 -0.35 15.04
C LYS A 83 -3.38 0.38 14.31
N ARG A 84 -3.29 0.21 12.99
CA ARG A 84 -2.40 1.04 12.18
C ARG A 84 -2.75 2.52 12.27
N PRO A 85 -1.75 3.41 12.16
CA PRO A 85 -1.98 4.83 11.93
C PRO A 85 -2.89 5.04 10.70
N LYS A 86 -3.72 6.08 10.76
CA LYS A 86 -4.59 6.43 9.64
C LYS A 86 -3.73 6.89 8.44
N THR A 87 -3.78 6.14 7.35
CA THR A 87 -3.14 6.49 6.06
C THR A 87 -4.16 7.01 5.06
N ALA A 88 -3.71 7.44 3.87
CA ALA A 88 -4.58 7.63 2.71
C ALA A 88 -5.43 6.38 2.39
N PRO A 89 -6.52 6.53 1.62
CA PRO A 89 -7.37 5.42 1.21
C PRO A 89 -6.60 4.33 0.45
N ALA A 90 -6.99 3.08 0.69
CA ALA A 90 -6.51 1.90 -0.04
C ALA A 90 -7.05 1.78 -1.48
N THR A 91 -7.85 2.76 -1.90
CA THR A 91 -8.41 2.89 -3.26
C THR A 91 -7.85 4.15 -3.91
N ALA A 92 -7.60 4.10 -5.21
CA ALA A 92 -7.13 5.24 -5.99
C ALA A 92 -7.87 5.31 -7.33
N LYS A 93 -8.30 6.52 -7.70
CA LYS A 93 -8.69 6.83 -9.08
C LYS A 93 -7.47 7.47 -9.75
N VAL A 94 -6.85 6.75 -10.67
CA VAL A 94 -5.63 7.19 -11.38
C VAL A 94 -6.03 7.89 -12.67
N PRO A 95 -5.84 9.22 -12.81
CA PRO A 95 -6.04 9.91 -14.09
C PRO A 95 -5.04 9.41 -15.13
N ASP A 96 -5.41 9.47 -16.41
CA ASP A 96 -4.54 8.98 -17.50
C ASP A 96 -3.13 9.60 -17.49
N GLY A 97 -3.04 10.91 -17.21
CA GLY A 97 -1.76 11.62 -17.10
C GLY A 97 -0.87 11.22 -15.92
N GLU A 98 -1.39 10.43 -14.98
CA GLU A 98 -0.67 10.01 -13.77
C GLU A 98 -0.36 8.51 -13.73
N LYS A 99 -0.66 7.77 -14.81
CA LYS A 99 -0.37 6.32 -14.90
C LYS A 99 1.10 5.99 -14.66
N GLY A 100 2.02 6.83 -15.13
CA GLY A 100 3.47 6.65 -14.87
C GLY A 100 3.82 6.80 -13.39
N ALA A 101 3.22 7.77 -12.69
CA ALA A 101 3.42 7.94 -11.25
C ALA A 101 2.83 6.76 -10.46
N TYR A 102 1.66 6.25 -10.88
CA TYR A 102 1.06 5.06 -10.30
C TYR A 102 1.93 3.81 -10.53
N GLN A 103 2.45 3.60 -11.75
CA GLN A 103 3.31 2.47 -12.05
C GLN A 103 4.57 2.45 -11.18
N SER A 104 5.21 3.61 -10.96
CA SER A 104 6.35 3.70 -10.03
C SER A 104 5.96 3.33 -8.58
N CYS A 105 4.71 3.56 -8.15
CA CYS A 105 4.22 3.07 -6.86
C CYS A 105 4.10 1.54 -6.84
N VAL A 106 3.58 0.93 -7.91
CA VAL A 106 3.52 -0.53 -8.06
C VAL A 106 4.92 -1.15 -8.06
N ASP A 107 5.85 -0.57 -8.80
CA ASP A 107 7.23 -1.04 -8.88
C ASP A 107 7.95 -0.92 -7.52
N ALA A 108 7.66 0.14 -6.76
CA ALA A 108 8.18 0.32 -5.40
C ALA A 108 7.69 -0.77 -4.43
N VAL A 109 6.42 -1.20 -4.53
CA VAL A 109 5.88 -2.31 -3.74
C VAL A 109 6.57 -3.63 -4.12
N LYS A 110 6.74 -3.88 -5.42
CA LYS A 110 7.49 -5.05 -5.91
C LYS A 110 8.93 -5.07 -5.39
N LYS A 111 9.63 -3.93 -5.47
CA LYS A 111 10.99 -3.79 -4.95
C LYS A 111 11.05 -4.05 -3.44
N CYS A 112 10.10 -3.50 -2.68
CA CYS A 112 9.99 -3.75 -1.24
C CYS A 112 9.83 -5.25 -0.94
N ASN A 113 8.99 -5.97 -1.70
CA ASN A 113 8.85 -7.42 -1.56
C ASN A 113 10.18 -8.15 -1.81
N ASP A 114 10.91 -7.76 -2.85
CA ASP A 114 12.19 -8.39 -3.18
C ASP A 114 13.29 -8.07 -2.16
N GLU A 115 13.27 -6.88 -1.55
CA GLU A 115 14.16 -6.51 -0.43
C GLU A 115 13.81 -7.29 0.84
N LYS A 116 12.52 -7.44 1.17
CA LYS A 116 12.07 -8.24 2.31
C LYS A 116 12.46 -9.70 2.20
N LYS A 117 12.38 -10.30 1.00
CA LYS A 117 12.87 -11.68 0.74
C LYS A 117 14.38 -11.82 1.02
N LYS A 118 15.14 -10.74 0.88
CA LYS A 118 16.58 -10.67 1.19
C LYS A 118 16.87 -10.26 2.63
N GLY A 119 15.85 -10.12 3.48
CA GLY A 119 16.00 -9.65 4.86
C GLY A 119 16.44 -8.19 4.98
N THR A 120 16.21 -7.37 3.95
CA THR A 120 16.58 -5.96 3.93
C THR A 120 15.35 -5.07 4.15
N ASP A 121 15.48 -4.10 5.04
CA ASP A 121 14.51 -3.01 5.23
C ASP A 121 15.25 -1.68 5.42
N PRO A 122 15.23 -0.76 4.44
CA PRO A 122 15.91 0.53 4.52
C PRO A 122 15.28 1.47 5.56
N THR A 123 14.09 1.16 6.07
CA THR A 123 13.39 1.90 7.13
C THR A 123 13.64 1.34 8.52
N LYS A 124 14.46 0.29 8.66
CA LYS A 124 14.82 -0.34 9.94
C LYS A 124 13.60 -0.68 10.81
N GLY A 125 12.50 -1.15 10.20
CA GLY A 125 11.28 -1.52 10.91
C GLY A 125 10.30 -0.37 11.16
N GLY A 126 10.54 0.83 10.63
CA GLY A 126 9.62 1.96 10.80
C GLY A 126 8.19 1.63 10.35
N ILE A 127 7.18 2.11 11.08
CA ILE A 127 5.75 1.88 10.77
C ILE A 127 4.95 3.17 10.58
N HIS A 128 5.56 4.32 10.87
CA HIS A 128 4.95 5.64 10.67
C HIS A 128 5.65 6.38 9.53
N PHE A 129 4.94 7.30 8.89
CA PHE A 129 5.55 8.23 7.94
C PHE A 129 4.88 9.61 8.00
N ASN A 130 5.60 10.64 7.57
CA ASN A 130 5.05 11.97 7.36
C ASN A 130 5.70 12.69 6.17
N LEU A 131 5.01 13.70 5.66
CA LEU A 131 5.55 14.67 4.72
C LEU A 131 5.83 15.97 5.49
N ARG A 132 7.02 16.53 5.34
CA ARG A 132 7.43 17.79 5.97
C ARG A 132 7.82 18.82 4.92
N GLY A 133 7.48 20.08 5.15
CA GLY A 133 7.91 21.21 4.33
C GLY A 133 9.32 21.74 4.65
N ASN A 134 10.17 20.95 5.32
CA ASN A 134 11.55 21.29 5.67
C ASN A 134 12.37 20.01 5.93
N SER A 135 13.70 20.16 6.02
CA SER A 135 14.65 19.05 6.25
C SER A 135 14.69 18.57 7.71
N GLY A 136 13.78 19.01 8.57
CA GLY A 136 13.79 18.70 9.99
C GLY A 136 13.70 17.19 10.27
N ARG A 137 14.63 16.70 11.08
CA ARG A 137 14.81 15.27 11.42
C ARG A 137 14.27 14.89 12.81
N GLY A 138 13.61 15.84 13.48
CA GLY A 138 13.06 15.63 14.82
C GLY A 138 11.97 14.56 14.84
N PRO A 139 11.68 13.99 16.03
CA PRO A 139 10.70 12.91 16.18
C PRO A 139 9.31 13.33 15.70
N PHE A 140 8.46 12.35 15.44
CA PHE A 140 7.06 12.54 15.09
C PHE A 140 6.19 11.77 16.08
N GLN A 141 5.36 12.47 16.86
CA GLN A 141 4.53 11.84 17.91
C GLN A 141 5.34 11.01 18.92
N GLY A 142 6.60 11.40 19.19
CA GLY A 142 7.51 10.65 20.07
C GLY A 142 8.33 9.57 19.36
N HIS A 143 8.00 9.23 18.11
CA HIS A 143 8.70 8.20 17.33
C HIS A 143 9.98 8.75 16.68
N PRO A 144 11.14 8.09 16.84
CA PRO A 144 12.41 8.50 16.24
C PRO A 144 12.44 8.26 14.72
N LEU A 145 13.18 9.11 14.01
CA LEU A 145 13.33 9.04 12.56
C LEU A 145 14.14 7.80 12.16
N THR A 146 13.62 7.00 11.22
CA THR A 146 14.33 5.84 10.66
C THR A 146 14.88 6.08 9.26
N SER A 147 14.15 6.82 8.43
CA SER A 147 14.62 7.21 7.09
C SER A 147 14.05 8.56 6.66
N GLN A 148 14.73 9.22 5.71
CA GLN A 148 14.31 10.49 5.13
C GLN A 148 14.68 10.52 3.65
N CYS A 149 13.74 10.96 2.80
CA CYS A 149 13.91 11.19 1.38
C CYS A 149 13.50 12.63 1.03
N GLY A 150 14.13 13.20 -0.01
CA GLY A 150 13.88 14.57 -0.47
C GLY A 150 15.19 15.36 -0.62
N PRO A 151 15.11 16.66 -0.95
CA PRO A 151 13.88 17.42 -1.14
C PRO A 151 13.13 17.04 -2.43
N PHE A 152 11.82 17.18 -2.38
CA PHE A 152 10.89 17.00 -3.50
C PHE A 152 10.19 18.32 -3.85
N ASN A 153 9.75 18.40 -5.10
CA ASN A 153 8.78 19.39 -5.56
C ASN A 153 7.36 18.87 -5.30
N ASN A 154 6.42 19.76 -5.04
CA ASN A 154 5.01 19.44 -4.78
C ASN A 154 4.09 20.29 -5.66
N SER A 155 3.31 19.64 -6.50
CA SER A 155 2.34 20.30 -7.39
C SER A 155 1.03 20.69 -6.68
N TYR A 156 0.74 20.12 -5.51
CA TYR A 156 -0.52 20.33 -4.79
C TYR A 156 -0.39 21.31 -3.63
N LYS A 157 -0.83 22.55 -3.85
CA LYS A 157 -0.64 23.66 -2.90
C LYS A 157 -1.68 23.74 -1.78
N LYS A 158 -2.79 23.00 -1.88
CA LYS A 158 -3.91 23.09 -0.91
C LYS A 158 -3.67 22.30 0.40
N GLY A 159 -2.62 21.49 0.47
CA GLY A 159 -2.32 20.59 1.60
C GLY A 159 -1.37 21.15 2.66
N GLY A 160 -1.02 22.43 2.62
CA GLY A 160 -0.09 23.05 3.58
C GLY A 160 1.40 22.70 3.38
N LEU A 161 1.74 21.87 2.40
CA LEU A 161 3.12 21.61 2.00
C LEU A 161 3.62 22.68 1.02
N PRO A 162 4.88 23.14 1.14
CA PRO A 162 5.46 24.11 0.22
C PRO A 162 5.61 23.51 -1.20
N PRO A 163 5.73 24.35 -2.26
CA PRO A 163 5.93 23.87 -3.62
C PRO A 163 7.26 23.13 -3.86
N THR A 164 8.25 23.38 -3.01
CA THR A 164 9.59 22.78 -3.06
C THR A 164 10.09 22.55 -1.64
N GLY A 165 11.12 21.70 -1.48
CA GLY A 165 11.69 21.43 -0.15
C GLY A 165 10.84 20.49 0.70
N VAL A 166 10.03 19.63 0.06
CA VAL A 166 9.24 18.62 0.76
C VAL A 166 10.10 17.38 1.05
N TYR A 167 10.06 16.88 2.27
CA TYR A 167 10.75 15.66 2.70
C TYR A 167 9.74 14.62 3.14
N VAL A 168 9.99 13.36 2.81
CA VAL A 168 9.21 12.22 3.27
C VAL A 168 10.05 11.47 4.29
N ASN A 169 9.52 11.28 5.48
CA ASN A 169 10.21 10.64 6.58
C ASN A 169 9.48 9.38 7.01
N THR A 170 10.21 8.36 7.46
CA THR A 170 9.66 7.20 8.17
C THR A 170 10.15 7.19 9.61
N TYR A 171 9.35 6.63 10.53
CA TYR A 171 9.64 6.58 11.96
C TYR A 171 9.30 5.20 12.54
N GLU A 172 9.95 4.84 13.64
CA GLU A 172 9.73 3.57 14.39
C GLU A 172 8.30 3.39 14.83
#